data_AF-A0A3R7B207-F1
#
_entry.id   AF-A0A3R7B207-F1
#
_cell.length_a   1.000
_cell.length_b   1.000
_cell.length_c   1.000
_cell.angle_alpha   90.00
_cell.angle_beta   90.00
_cell.angle_gamma   90.00
#
_symmetry.space_group_name_H-M   'P 1'
#
loop_
_entity.id
_entity.type
_entity.pdbx_description
1 polymer ?
#
loop_
_entity_poly.entity_id
_entity_poly.type
_entity_poly.pdbx_seq_one_letter_code
_entity_poly.pdbx_strand_id
1 'polypeptide(L)'
;MLIRTKRELRIDSWKNHNGTRHGFDDGWVHGEYGNALEFDGVDDYVEVRHCNDLDVSSQSPTPASSITIFARLNVSSNGTVVGKTDGTKTNYLLHVQKNQLCFNFTSNGVDKSINASIEFNKNVTVAVTYNQTDLVLYINGSVSASRPQNATLDSCTSPVIIGALNQGSCHIKMVLDELWIYSRSLKPTEIQELHQKNRSVKQSRQSRGPSETCAFSSCSLS
;
A
#
# COMPACT_ATOMS: atom_id res chain seq x y z
N MET A 1 2.29 -1.15 10.68
CA MET A 1 3.17 -0.21 9.97
C MET A 1 2.30 0.75 9.17
N LEU A 2 2.54 2.05 9.31
CA LEU A 2 1.74 3.13 8.74
C LEU A 2 2.68 4.08 8.00
N ILE A 3 2.70 4.03 6.67
CA ILE A 3 3.40 5.00 5.86
C ILE A 3 2.44 6.17 5.62
N ARG A 4 2.66 7.27 6.35
CA ARG A 4 2.01 8.56 6.05
C ARG A 4 3.01 9.48 5.38
N THR A 5 2.66 9.88 4.18
CA THR A 5 3.32 10.85 3.32
C THR A 5 3.08 12.29 3.83
N LYS A 6 3.76 12.70 4.90
CA LYS A 6 3.80 14.09 5.37
C LYS A 6 5.25 14.55 5.59
N ARG A 7 5.89 15.11 4.55
CA ARG A 7 7.22 15.83 4.51
C ARG A 7 8.42 15.20 5.25
N GLU A 8 8.24 14.07 5.91
CA GLU A 8 9.20 13.11 6.43
C GLU A 8 8.54 11.73 6.20
N LEU A 9 9.22 10.78 5.56
CA LEU A 9 8.71 9.40 5.40
C LEU A 9 8.75 8.69 6.76
N ARG A 10 7.71 8.91 7.57
CA ARG A 10 7.49 8.17 8.82
C ARG A 10 6.68 6.91 8.49
N ILE A 11 7.37 5.78 8.56
CA ILE A 11 6.84 4.45 8.21
C ILE A 11 6.17 3.78 9.41
N ASP A 12 6.42 4.28 10.62
CA ASP A 12 5.45 4.55 11.68
C ASP A 12 6.02 5.55 12.70
N SER A 13 5.18 6.31 13.40
CA SER A 13 5.62 7.27 14.43
C SER A 13 5.87 6.63 15.80
N TRP A 14 5.69 5.32 15.93
CA TRP A 14 5.61 4.63 17.22
C TRP A 14 6.67 3.53 17.41
N LYS A 15 7.29 3.01 16.34
CA LYS A 15 8.26 1.90 16.42
C LYS A 15 9.60 2.18 15.70
N ASN A 16 9.84 3.41 15.26
CA ASN A 16 11.09 3.84 14.61
C ASN A 16 11.42 3.08 13.30
N HIS A 17 10.41 2.56 12.60
CA HIS A 17 10.60 2.16 11.22
C HIS A 17 10.71 3.44 10.38
N ASN A 18 11.93 3.82 9.99
CA ASN A 18 12.20 4.95 9.11
C ASN A 18 12.66 4.43 7.74
N GLY A 19 12.11 5.01 6.68
CA GLY A 19 12.50 4.69 5.31
C GLY A 19 13.65 5.58 4.85
N THR A 20 14.63 5.00 4.16
CA THR A 20 15.66 5.74 3.42
C THR A 20 15.25 5.81 1.95
N ARG A 21 15.31 6.99 1.34
CA ARG A 21 15.00 7.22 -0.07
C ARG A 21 16.27 7.13 -0.92
N HIS A 22 16.17 6.49 -2.07
CA HIS A 22 17.23 6.32 -3.05
C HIS A 22 16.69 6.68 -4.45
N GLY A 23 17.51 7.31 -5.30
CA GLY A 23 17.10 7.74 -6.65
C GLY A 23 16.37 9.08 -6.70
N PHE A 24 15.55 9.38 -5.68
CA PHE A 24 14.68 10.55 -5.74
C PHE A 24 15.42 11.90 -5.76
N ASP A 25 15.03 12.76 -6.69
CA ASP A 25 15.31 14.20 -6.65
C ASP A 25 14.52 14.88 -5.51
N ASP A 26 13.21 15.10 -5.73
CA ASP A 26 12.25 15.47 -4.70
C ASP A 26 11.26 14.33 -4.46
N GLY A 27 10.69 13.78 -5.54
CA GLY A 27 9.79 12.62 -5.52
C GLY A 27 8.43 12.88 -4.87
N TRP A 28 8.13 14.10 -4.40
CA TRP A 28 6.87 14.42 -3.74
C TRP A 28 5.88 15.05 -4.72
N VAL A 29 4.70 14.46 -4.79
CA VAL A 29 3.57 14.98 -5.58
C VAL A 29 2.33 15.15 -4.71
N HIS A 30 1.30 15.83 -5.23
CA HIS A 30 0.01 15.87 -4.56
C HIS A 30 -0.70 14.53 -4.76
N GLY A 31 -0.84 13.77 -3.68
CA GLY A 31 -1.56 12.50 -3.63
C GLY A 31 -3.07 12.67 -3.70
N GLU A 32 -3.79 11.56 -3.62
CA GLU A 32 -5.24 11.61 -3.45
C GLU A 32 -5.61 12.19 -2.07
N TYR A 33 -4.72 12.04 -1.08
CA TYR A 33 -4.86 12.34 0.33
C TYR A 33 -3.65 13.07 0.95
N GLY A 34 -3.18 14.15 0.32
CA GLY A 34 -2.08 14.96 0.84
C GLY A 34 -0.88 14.89 -0.07
N ASN A 35 0.28 14.50 0.46
CA ASN A 35 1.44 14.24 -0.40
C ASN A 35 1.45 12.77 -0.80
N ALA A 36 2.01 12.44 -1.94
CA ALA A 36 2.33 11.09 -2.36
C ALA A 36 3.78 11.06 -2.83
N LEU A 37 4.36 9.87 -2.87
CA LEU A 37 5.68 9.64 -3.42
C LEU A 37 5.54 9.15 -4.86
N GLU A 38 6.13 9.87 -5.80
CA GLU A 38 6.24 9.50 -7.21
C GLU A 38 7.56 8.78 -7.43
N PHE A 39 7.48 7.60 -8.03
CA PHE A 39 8.58 6.76 -8.47
C PHE A 39 8.65 6.84 -9.99
N ASP A 40 9.81 7.15 -10.53
CA ASP A 40 10.01 7.39 -11.96
C ASP A 40 10.13 6.11 -12.81
N GLY A 41 10.42 4.97 -12.17
CA GLY A 41 10.62 3.67 -12.80
C GLY A 41 12.03 3.42 -13.33
N VAL A 42 13.02 4.23 -12.95
CA VAL A 42 14.42 4.12 -13.36
C VAL A 42 15.29 3.65 -12.21
N ASP A 43 15.38 4.42 -11.13
CA ASP A 43 16.24 4.13 -9.96
C ASP A 43 15.61 4.45 -8.60
N ASP A 44 14.39 5.01 -8.58
CA ASP A 44 13.66 5.35 -7.36
C ASP A 44 13.26 4.12 -6.53
N TYR A 45 13.63 4.11 -5.24
CA TYR A 45 13.10 3.17 -4.25
C TYR A 45 13.26 3.64 -2.79
N VAL A 46 12.38 3.13 -1.92
CA VAL A 46 12.48 3.34 -0.47
C VAL A 46 12.90 2.04 0.21
N GLU A 47 13.93 2.12 1.05
CA GLU A 47 14.41 1.03 1.89
C GLU A 47 13.94 1.22 3.33
N VAL A 48 13.32 0.19 3.90
CA VAL A 48 13.08 0.05 5.33
C VAL A 48 13.94 -1.09 5.85
N ARG A 49 14.86 -0.77 6.76
CA ARG A 49 15.74 -1.78 7.35
C ARG A 49 14.94 -2.91 7.97
N HIS A 50 15.53 -4.10 7.93
CA HIS A 50 14.94 -5.28 8.55
C HIS A 50 14.59 -5.04 10.02
N CYS A 51 13.41 -5.52 10.41
CA CYS A 51 12.97 -5.62 11.79
C CYS A 51 12.07 -6.86 11.90
N ASN A 52 12.10 -7.55 13.04
CA ASN A 52 11.25 -8.73 13.29
C ASN A 52 9.75 -8.37 13.20
N ASP A 53 9.37 -7.14 13.54
CA ASP A 53 7.99 -6.64 13.40
C ASP A 53 7.49 -6.66 11.93
N LEU A 54 8.41 -6.68 10.97
CA LEU A 54 8.15 -6.71 9.53
C LEU A 54 8.30 -8.10 8.92
N ASP A 55 8.63 -9.11 9.73
CA ASP A 55 8.68 -10.51 9.33
C ASP A 55 7.49 -11.28 9.92
N VAL A 56 6.53 -11.60 9.05
CA VAL A 56 5.25 -12.24 9.40
C VAL A 56 5.44 -13.69 9.87
N SER A 57 6.57 -14.30 9.56
CA SER A 57 6.90 -15.68 9.95
C SER A 57 7.46 -15.77 11.38
N SER A 58 7.94 -14.66 11.94
CA SER A 58 8.74 -14.64 13.19
C SER A 58 7.94 -14.36 14.46
N GLN A 59 6.62 -14.15 14.37
CA GLN A 59 5.77 -13.87 15.53
C GLN A 59 5.43 -15.17 16.29
N SER A 60 6.15 -15.39 17.41
CA SER A 60 6.03 -16.33 18.56
C SER A 60 4.72 -17.14 18.79
N PRO A 61 4.72 -18.12 19.72
CA PRO A 61 5.12 -19.52 19.59
C PRO A 61 4.08 -20.40 18.87
N THR A 62 3.02 -19.82 18.30
CA THR A 62 1.98 -20.51 17.53
C THR A 62 1.71 -19.67 16.28
N PRO A 63 2.46 -19.84 15.19
CA PRO A 63 2.45 -18.85 14.13
C PRO A 63 1.20 -19.06 13.28
N ALA A 64 0.13 -18.31 13.55
CA ALA A 64 -0.84 -17.95 12.54
C ALA A 64 -0.33 -16.71 11.81
N SER A 65 0.61 -16.91 10.87
CA SER A 65 1.17 -15.89 9.98
C SER A 65 0.03 -15.18 9.24
N SER A 66 -0.31 -14.00 9.73
CA SER A 66 -1.36 -13.18 9.14
C SER A 66 -0.81 -11.84 8.73
N ILE A 67 -1.12 -11.42 7.51
CA ILE A 67 -0.65 -10.14 6.97
C ILE A 67 -1.78 -9.45 6.23
N THR A 68 -1.79 -8.13 6.32
CA THR A 68 -2.48 -7.30 5.33
C THR A 68 -1.51 -6.27 4.77
N ILE A 69 -1.39 -6.21 3.45
CA ILE A 69 -0.77 -5.09 2.74
C ILE A 69 -1.89 -4.28 2.12
N PHE A 70 -2.00 -3.00 2.45
CA PHE A 70 -2.94 -2.07 1.85
C PHE A 70 -2.18 -0.91 1.21
N ALA A 71 -2.50 -0.56 -0.02
CA ALA A 71 -1.86 0.56 -0.71
C ALA A 71 -2.85 1.38 -1.54
N ARG A 72 -2.63 2.69 -1.62
CA ARG A 72 -3.23 3.56 -2.64
C ARG A 72 -2.19 3.91 -3.67
N LEU A 73 -2.44 3.52 -4.91
CA LEU A 73 -1.45 3.62 -5.96
C LEU A 73 -2.06 4.03 -7.30
N ASN A 74 -1.22 4.63 -8.14
CA ASN A 74 -1.43 4.80 -9.56
C ASN A 74 -0.19 4.25 -10.27
N VAL A 75 -0.32 3.10 -10.92
CA VAL A 75 0.78 2.42 -11.59
C VAL A 75 0.73 2.69 -13.09
N SER A 76 1.90 2.91 -13.69
CA SER A 76 2.04 3.20 -15.13
C SER A 76 3.04 2.30 -15.85
N SER A 77 3.75 1.43 -15.11
CA SER A 77 4.63 0.40 -15.66
C SER A 77 4.52 -0.92 -14.88
N ASN A 78 5.15 -1.97 -15.41
CA ASN A 78 5.45 -3.16 -14.63
C ASN A 78 6.58 -2.86 -13.63
N GLY A 79 6.66 -3.64 -12.56
CA GLY A 79 7.70 -3.52 -11.53
C GLY A 79 7.19 -3.88 -10.14
N THR A 80 8.02 -3.68 -9.11
CA THR A 80 7.69 -4.02 -7.72
C THR A 80 7.08 -2.85 -6.98
N VAL A 81 5.92 -3.05 -6.37
CA VAL A 81 5.30 -2.06 -5.49
C VAL A 81 5.93 -2.11 -4.11
N VAL A 82 5.95 -3.29 -3.47
CA VAL A 82 6.60 -3.52 -2.19
C VAL A 82 7.02 -4.99 -2.04
N GLY A 83 8.21 -5.25 -1.49
CA GLY A 83 8.72 -6.60 -1.29
C GLY A 83 9.63 -6.76 -0.10
N LYS A 84 9.63 -7.97 0.46
CA LYS A 84 10.58 -8.46 1.46
C LYS A 84 11.03 -9.86 1.03
N THR A 85 12.14 -9.91 0.32
CA THR A 85 12.67 -11.12 -0.32
C THR A 85 14.19 -11.05 -0.41
N ASP A 86 14.85 -12.21 -0.44
CA ASP A 86 16.28 -12.35 -0.74
C ASP A 86 16.51 -12.95 -2.15
N GLY A 87 15.44 -13.10 -2.94
CA GLY A 87 15.45 -13.75 -4.25
C GLY A 87 15.28 -15.28 -4.18
N THR A 88 15.48 -15.90 -3.02
CA THR A 88 15.24 -17.34 -2.79
C THR A 88 14.00 -17.56 -1.92
N LYS A 89 13.87 -16.77 -0.85
CA LYS A 89 12.75 -16.76 0.09
C LYS A 89 12.05 -15.43 0.01
N THR A 90 10.73 -15.47 -0.15
CA THR A 90 9.88 -14.29 -0.22
C THR A 90 8.86 -14.35 0.91
N ASN A 91 8.96 -13.42 1.86
CA ASN A 91 7.95 -13.28 2.90
C ASN A 91 6.67 -12.69 2.30
N TYR A 92 6.82 -11.61 1.52
CA TYR A 92 5.76 -11.02 0.71
C TYR A 92 6.36 -10.22 -0.44
N LEU A 93 5.70 -10.23 -1.59
CA LEU A 93 6.05 -9.44 -2.75
C LEU A 93 4.80 -9.03 -3.50
N LEU A 94 4.48 -7.74 -3.49
CA LEU A 94 3.43 -7.13 -4.30
C LEU A 94 4.08 -6.44 -5.51
N HIS A 95 3.70 -6.85 -6.71
CA HIS A 95 4.29 -6.35 -7.95
C HIS A 95 3.25 -6.32 -9.07
N VAL A 96 3.58 -5.62 -10.15
CA VAL A 96 2.75 -5.49 -11.35
C VAL A 96 3.45 -6.13 -12.54
N GLN A 97 2.74 -7.00 -13.25
CA GLN A 97 3.22 -7.63 -14.47
C GLN A 97 2.07 -7.85 -15.45
N LYS A 98 2.19 -7.38 -16.70
CA LYS A 98 1.21 -7.62 -17.77
C LYS A 98 -0.23 -7.24 -17.37
N ASN A 99 -0.41 -6.04 -16.81
CA ASN A 99 -1.70 -5.52 -16.33
C ASN A 99 -2.32 -6.36 -15.20
N GLN A 100 -1.52 -7.15 -14.49
CA GLN A 100 -1.93 -7.87 -13.30
C GLN A 100 -1.19 -7.35 -12.08
N LEU A 101 -1.92 -7.10 -11.01
CA LEU A 101 -1.37 -6.98 -9.67
C LEU A 101 -1.19 -8.38 -9.12
N CYS A 102 0.04 -8.71 -8.76
CA CYS A 102 0.44 -10.03 -8.32
C CYS A 102 1.00 -9.94 -6.90
N PHE A 103 0.56 -10.85 -6.03
CA PHE A 103 1.13 -11.05 -4.71
C PHE A 103 1.75 -12.44 -4.63
N ASN A 104 3.02 -12.50 -4.26
CA ASN A 104 3.78 -13.73 -4.08
C ASN A 104 4.32 -13.85 -2.66
N PHE A 105 4.44 -15.09 -2.19
CA PHE A 105 5.30 -15.48 -1.07
C PHE A 105 5.82 -16.89 -1.32
N THR A 106 6.87 -17.30 -0.61
CA THR A 106 7.37 -18.68 -0.65
C THR A 106 6.97 -19.43 0.60
N SER A 107 6.73 -20.73 0.46
CA SER A 107 6.56 -21.66 1.57
C SER A 107 7.37 -22.91 1.29
N ASN A 108 8.33 -23.22 2.17
CA ASN A 108 9.32 -24.28 1.96
C ASN A 108 10.06 -24.12 0.61
N GLY A 109 10.37 -22.88 0.23
CA GLY A 109 11.04 -22.57 -1.04
C GLY A 109 10.17 -22.71 -2.30
N VAL A 110 8.86 -22.95 -2.14
CA VAL A 110 7.92 -23.04 -3.27
C VAL A 110 7.07 -21.77 -3.36
N ASP A 111 7.05 -21.17 -4.54
CA ASP A 111 6.24 -19.98 -4.82
C ASP A 111 4.74 -20.23 -4.68
N LYS A 112 4.07 -19.27 -4.04
CA LYS A 112 2.63 -19.19 -3.88
C LYS A 112 2.19 -17.80 -4.31
N SER A 113 1.26 -17.73 -5.26
CA SER A 113 0.84 -16.44 -5.84
C SER A 113 -0.67 -16.26 -5.95
N ILE A 114 -1.16 -15.04 -5.86
CA ILE A 114 -2.51 -14.65 -6.30
C ILE A 114 -2.39 -13.42 -7.18
N ASN A 115 -3.27 -13.29 -8.17
CA ASN A 115 -3.27 -12.15 -9.06
C ASN A 115 -4.69 -11.65 -9.35
N ALA A 116 -4.76 -10.38 -9.76
CA ALA A 116 -5.97 -9.74 -10.23
C ALA A 116 -5.62 -8.71 -11.30
N SER A 117 -6.55 -8.43 -12.20
CA SER A 117 -6.38 -7.38 -13.20
C SER A 117 -6.29 -6.01 -12.54
N ILE A 118 -5.39 -5.16 -13.02
CA ILE A 118 -5.24 -3.78 -12.59
C ILE A 118 -5.16 -2.86 -13.81
N GLU A 119 -5.83 -1.72 -13.71
CA GLU A 119 -5.81 -0.70 -14.76
C GLU A 119 -4.65 0.28 -14.52
N PHE A 120 -3.85 0.53 -15.56
CA PHE A 120 -2.75 1.48 -15.49
C PHE A 120 -3.29 2.92 -15.59
N ASN A 121 -2.52 3.87 -15.06
CA ASN A 121 -2.82 5.31 -15.09
C ASN A 121 -4.12 5.68 -14.37
N LYS A 122 -4.59 4.84 -13.44
CA LYS A 122 -5.77 5.09 -12.60
C LYS A 122 -5.41 4.99 -11.14
N ASN A 123 -5.98 5.91 -10.34
CA ASN A 123 -5.90 5.82 -8.89
C ASN A 123 -6.77 4.66 -8.43
N VAL A 124 -6.14 3.66 -7.81
CA VAL A 124 -6.81 2.49 -7.25
C VAL A 124 -6.33 2.25 -5.83
N THR A 125 -7.19 1.64 -5.02
CA THR A 125 -6.78 1.10 -3.73
C THR A 125 -6.64 -0.40 -3.86
N VAL A 126 -5.56 -0.96 -3.37
CA VAL A 126 -5.30 -2.39 -3.40
C VAL A 126 -5.12 -2.90 -1.98
N ALA A 127 -5.56 -4.13 -1.73
CA ALA A 127 -5.22 -4.83 -0.51
C ALA A 127 -4.97 -6.31 -0.76
N VAL A 128 -4.09 -6.92 0.02
CA VAL A 128 -3.92 -8.36 0.09
C VAL A 128 -4.01 -8.77 1.54
N THR A 129 -4.87 -9.74 1.86
CA THR A 129 -4.99 -10.33 3.19
C THR A 129 -4.62 -11.81 3.15
N TYR A 130 -3.87 -12.25 4.15
CA TYR A 130 -3.53 -13.65 4.35
C TYR A 130 -3.68 -14.03 5.81
N ASN A 131 -4.23 -15.21 6.09
CA ASN A 131 -4.46 -15.72 7.46
C ASN A 131 -4.13 -17.22 7.62
N GLN A 132 -3.31 -17.81 6.74
CA GLN A 132 -3.05 -19.26 6.65
C GLN A 132 -4.25 -20.16 6.34
N THR A 133 -5.40 -19.59 5.99
CA THR A 133 -6.54 -20.33 5.47
C THR A 133 -6.96 -19.80 4.11
N ASP A 134 -6.97 -18.49 3.96
CA ASP A 134 -7.38 -17.77 2.77
C ASP A 134 -6.30 -16.76 2.38
N LEU A 135 -6.08 -16.67 1.07
CA LEU A 135 -5.36 -15.60 0.43
C LEU A 135 -6.34 -14.81 -0.43
N VAL A 136 -6.51 -13.53 -0.14
CA VAL A 136 -7.53 -12.68 -0.77
C VAL A 136 -6.89 -11.39 -1.26
N LEU A 137 -7.18 -11.02 -2.51
CA LEU A 137 -6.74 -9.79 -3.14
C LEU A 137 -7.97 -8.91 -3.42
N TYR A 138 -7.90 -7.66 -3.00
CA TYR A 138 -8.94 -6.66 -3.14
C TYR A 138 -8.48 -5.52 -4.05
N ILE A 139 -9.37 -5.08 -4.95
CA ILE A 139 -9.21 -3.86 -5.75
C ILE A 139 -10.42 -2.97 -5.45
N ASN A 140 -10.17 -1.70 -5.14
CA ASN A 140 -11.20 -0.71 -4.79
C ASN A 140 -12.16 -1.18 -3.68
N GLY A 141 -11.61 -1.84 -2.67
CA GLY A 141 -12.35 -2.32 -1.50
C GLY A 141 -13.20 -3.58 -1.73
N SER A 142 -13.22 -4.13 -2.95
CA SER A 142 -13.98 -5.34 -3.30
C SER A 142 -13.04 -6.51 -3.56
N VAL A 143 -13.47 -7.73 -3.24
CA VAL A 143 -12.70 -8.95 -3.54
C VAL A 143 -12.57 -9.08 -5.06
N SER A 144 -11.34 -9.10 -5.55
CA SER A 144 -11.04 -9.33 -6.96
C SER A 144 -10.55 -10.75 -7.23
N ALA A 145 -9.92 -11.38 -6.25
CA ALA A 145 -9.53 -12.79 -6.29
C ALA A 145 -9.45 -13.36 -4.87
N SER A 146 -9.81 -14.62 -4.69
CA SER A 146 -9.54 -15.36 -3.46
C SER A 146 -9.24 -16.82 -3.75
N ARG A 147 -8.51 -17.47 -2.85
CA ARG A 147 -8.40 -18.92 -2.82
C ARG A 147 -8.01 -19.43 -1.43
N PRO A 148 -8.31 -20.70 -1.12
CA PRO A 148 -7.73 -21.37 0.03
C PRO A 148 -6.20 -21.40 -0.08
N GLN A 149 -5.53 -21.19 1.05
CA GLN A 149 -4.08 -21.26 1.14
C GLN A 149 -3.67 -21.61 2.57
N ASN A 150 -3.25 -22.87 2.74
CA ASN A 150 -2.78 -23.41 4.02
C ASN A 150 -1.26 -23.59 3.96
N ALA A 151 -0.52 -22.51 4.17
CA ALA A 151 0.94 -22.51 4.08
C ALA A 151 1.58 -21.58 5.13
N THR A 152 2.79 -21.90 5.56
CA THR A 152 3.57 -20.97 6.39
C THR A 152 4.46 -20.14 5.48
N LEU A 153 4.47 -18.82 5.67
CA LEU A 153 5.38 -17.92 4.94
C LEU A 153 6.81 -18.22 5.37
N ASP A 154 7.73 -18.29 4.41
CA ASP A 154 9.15 -18.36 4.72
C ASP A 154 9.63 -17.04 5.35
N SER A 155 10.54 -17.15 6.32
CA SER A 155 11.21 -16.00 6.93
C SER A 155 12.24 -15.38 6.00
N CYS A 156 12.48 -14.08 6.16
CA CYS A 156 13.51 -13.38 5.40
C CYS A 156 14.08 -12.19 6.18
N THR A 157 15.42 -12.14 6.28
CA THR A 157 16.13 -11.05 6.97
C THR A 157 16.41 -9.85 6.07
N SER A 158 15.99 -9.87 4.80
CA SER A 158 16.11 -8.72 3.90
C SER A 158 15.31 -7.51 4.37
N PRO A 159 15.71 -6.29 3.98
CA PRO A 159 14.91 -5.08 4.16
C PRO A 159 13.57 -5.17 3.42
N VAL A 160 12.63 -4.30 3.81
CA VAL A 160 11.42 -4.04 3.01
C VAL A 160 11.76 -2.97 1.99
N ILE A 161 11.44 -3.23 0.74
CA ILE A 161 11.77 -2.36 -0.37
C ILE A 161 10.47 -1.96 -1.06
N ILE A 162 10.31 -0.67 -1.33
CA ILE A 162 9.15 -0.10 -2.01
C ILE A 162 9.65 0.54 -3.30
N GLY A 163 9.00 0.24 -4.43
CA GLY A 163 9.35 0.80 -5.73
C GLY A 163 10.36 0.00 -6.57
N ALA A 164 11.03 -0.99 -5.97
CA ALA A 164 11.98 -1.87 -6.64
C ALA A 164 11.99 -3.28 -6.03
N LEU A 165 12.52 -4.25 -6.78
CA LEU A 165 12.88 -5.58 -6.27
C LEU A 165 14.30 -5.53 -5.69
N ASN A 166 14.44 -6.03 -4.45
CA ASN A 166 15.69 -6.01 -3.68
C ASN A 166 16.25 -4.59 -3.57
N GLN A 167 17.41 -4.24 -4.13
CA GLN A 167 17.99 -2.90 -3.97
C GLN A 167 18.33 -2.27 -5.34
N GLY A 168 17.46 -2.44 -6.33
CA GLY A 168 17.60 -1.70 -7.61
C GLY A 168 17.34 -2.49 -8.89
N SER A 169 16.43 -3.48 -8.86
CA SER A 169 15.97 -4.14 -10.09
C SER A 169 14.45 -4.05 -10.19
N CYS A 170 13.87 -4.20 -11.39
CA CYS A 170 12.41 -4.17 -11.58
C CYS A 170 11.72 -2.92 -10.98
N HIS A 171 12.32 -1.75 -11.21
CA HIS A 171 11.75 -0.47 -10.80
C HIS A 171 10.35 -0.28 -11.39
N ILE A 172 9.47 0.35 -10.62
CA ILE A 172 8.11 0.66 -11.05
C ILE A 172 7.91 2.16 -11.15
N LYS A 173 7.25 2.59 -12.23
CA LYS A 173 6.74 3.94 -12.35
C LYS A 173 5.35 4.03 -11.72
N MET A 174 5.25 4.69 -10.57
CA MET A 174 4.00 4.81 -9.82
C MET A 174 3.90 6.07 -8.97
N VAL A 175 2.68 6.46 -8.61
CA VAL A 175 2.42 7.38 -7.50
C VAL A 175 1.85 6.58 -6.33
N LEU A 176 2.47 6.67 -5.15
CA LEU A 176 2.11 5.94 -3.93
C LEU A 176 1.79 6.93 -2.80
N ASP A 177 0.58 6.86 -2.25
CA ASP A 177 0.12 7.79 -1.22
C ASP A 177 0.13 7.15 0.18
N GLU A 178 -0.71 6.15 0.40
CA GLU A 178 -0.80 5.45 1.67
C GLU A 178 -0.38 4.00 1.49
N LEU A 179 0.64 3.53 2.22
CA LEU A 179 1.02 2.12 2.29
C LEU A 179 1.00 1.66 3.75
N TRP A 180 0.31 0.55 3.99
CA TRP A 180 0.16 -0.03 5.31
C TRP A 180 0.49 -1.52 5.25
N ILE A 181 1.26 -1.97 6.24
CA ILE A 181 1.52 -3.38 6.47
C ILE A 181 1.05 -3.70 7.89
N TYR A 182 0.05 -4.56 8.00
CA TYR A 182 -0.52 -5.05 9.25
C TYR A 182 -0.04 -6.47 9.50
N SER A 183 0.35 -6.79 10.72
CA SER A 183 0.65 -8.16 11.18
C SER A 183 -0.61 -8.94 11.55
N ARG A 184 -1.72 -8.68 10.84
CA ARG A 184 -2.99 -9.39 10.99
C ARG A 184 -3.74 -9.35 9.66
N SER A 185 -4.65 -10.29 9.49
CA SER A 185 -5.62 -10.27 8.39
C SER A 185 -6.75 -9.30 8.73
N LEU A 186 -6.94 -8.28 7.90
CA LEU A 186 -8.08 -7.38 7.99
C LEU A 186 -9.33 -8.06 7.44
N LYS A 187 -10.49 -7.79 8.05
CA LYS A 187 -11.78 -8.26 7.56
C LYS A 187 -12.19 -7.48 6.30
N PRO A 188 -13.04 -8.04 5.43
CA PRO A 188 -13.56 -7.33 4.25
C PRO A 188 -14.17 -5.97 4.58
N THR A 189 -14.89 -5.85 5.70
CA THR A 189 -15.47 -4.59 6.16
C THR A 189 -14.41 -3.56 6.51
N GLU A 190 -13.32 -3.96 7.17
CA GLU A 190 -12.19 -3.07 7.50
C GLU A 190 -11.48 -2.58 6.22
N ILE A 191 -11.34 -3.46 5.22
CA ILE A 191 -10.77 -3.08 3.91
C ILE A 191 -11.68 -2.09 3.18
N GLN A 192 -12.99 -2.32 3.20
CA GLN A 192 -13.97 -1.42 2.61
C GLN A 192 -13.96 -0.06 3.31
N GLU A 193 -13.90 -0.03 4.65
CA GLU A 193 -13.75 1.19 5.43
C GLU A 193 -12.46 1.92 5.09
N LEU A 194 -11.32 1.24 5.00
CA LEU A 194 -10.06 1.86 4.57
C LEU A 194 -10.18 2.45 3.16
N HIS A 195 -10.78 1.74 2.21
CA HIS A 195 -11.02 2.25 0.87
C HIS A 195 -11.85 3.54 0.88
N GLN A 196 -12.95 3.55 1.65
CA GLN A 196 -13.89 4.66 1.74
C GLN A 196 -13.39 5.82 2.60
N LYS A 197 -12.50 5.56 3.56
CA LYS A 197 -11.96 6.56 4.47
C LYS A 197 -11.38 7.71 3.65
N ASN A 198 -11.93 8.90 3.91
CA ASN A 198 -11.58 10.19 3.30
C ASN A 198 -12.09 10.46 1.86
N ARG A 199 -12.85 9.58 1.20
CA ARG A 199 -13.73 10.00 0.07
C ARG A 199 -14.75 11.05 0.54
N SER A 200 -15.23 10.92 1.78
CA SER A 200 -16.16 11.83 2.44
C SER A 200 -15.58 13.22 2.78
N VAL A 201 -14.25 13.38 2.83
CA VAL A 201 -13.61 14.69 3.05
C VAL A 201 -13.62 15.54 1.76
N LYS A 202 -13.56 14.91 0.58
CA LYS A 202 -13.74 15.61 -0.71
C LYS A 202 -15.20 16.04 -0.92
N GLN A 203 -16.18 15.21 -0.56
CA GLN A 203 -17.60 15.56 -0.69
C GLN A 203 -18.05 16.67 0.27
N SER A 204 -17.53 16.71 1.51
CA SER A 204 -17.84 17.78 2.48
C SER A 204 -17.14 19.12 2.21
N ARG A 205 -16.11 19.13 1.33
CA ARG A 205 -15.46 20.37 0.85
C ARG A 205 -16.08 20.91 -0.43
N GLN A 206 -16.68 20.06 -1.26
CA GLN A 206 -17.43 20.49 -2.45
C GLN A 206 -18.86 20.96 -2.14
N SER A 207 -19.46 20.56 -1.00
CA SER A 207 -20.79 21.01 -0.60
C SER A 207 -20.83 22.39 0.09
N ARG A 208 -19.66 23.02 0.32
CA ARG A 208 -19.56 24.43 0.76
C ARG A 208 -19.30 25.33 -0.46
N GLY A 209 -20.28 25.41 -1.35
CA GLY A 209 -20.36 26.54 -2.29
C GLY A 209 -20.58 27.85 -1.52
N PRO A 210 -20.22 29.01 -2.10
CA PRO A 210 -20.43 30.29 -1.43
C PRO A 210 -21.92 30.45 -1.18
N SER A 211 -22.30 30.63 0.09
CA SER A 211 -23.65 31.05 0.44
C SER A 211 -23.89 32.42 -0.18
N GLU A 212 -24.65 32.45 -1.28
CA GLU A 212 -25.36 33.64 -1.69
C GLU A 212 -26.26 34.08 -0.53
N THR A 213 -26.06 35.31 -0.05
CA THR A 213 -27.09 36.32 0.28
C THR A 213 -26.48 37.39 1.18
N CYS A 214 -26.01 38.49 0.58
CA CYS A 214 -25.94 39.76 1.29
C CYS A 214 -27.09 40.62 0.76
N ALA A 215 -28.27 40.47 1.36
CA ALA A 215 -29.40 41.36 1.12
C ALA A 215 -29.40 42.42 2.23
N PHE A 216 -28.77 43.57 1.98
CA PHE A 216 -29.05 44.77 2.75
C PHE A 216 -30.36 45.37 2.23
N SER A 217 -31.46 45.11 2.93
CA SER A 217 -32.68 45.89 2.81
C SER A 217 -32.63 47.00 3.87
N SER A 218 -32.34 48.23 3.45
CA SER A 218 -32.51 49.40 4.30
C SER A 218 -34.01 49.75 4.39
N CYS A 219 -34.55 49.51 5.58
CA CYS A 219 -35.88 49.92 5.99
C CYS A 219 -36.01 51.46 5.89
N SER A 220 -37.05 51.93 5.20
CA SER A 220 -37.52 53.32 5.28
C SER A 220 -38.84 53.34 6.04
N LEU A 221 -38.98 54.34 6.93
CA LEU A 221 -40.19 54.89 7.59
C LEU A 221 -39.97 55.08 9.10
N SER A 222 -39.64 56.30 9.52
CA SER A 222 -40.61 57.29 10.02
C SER A 222 -39.96 58.68 10.08
#